data_AF-T0Y667-F1
#
_entry.id   AF-T0Y667-F1
#
_cell.length_a   1.000
_cell.length_b   1.000
_cell.length_c   1.000
_cell.angle_alpha   90.00
_cell.angle_beta   90.00
_cell.angle_gamma   90.00
#
_symmetry.space_group_name_H-M   'P 1'
#
loop_
_entity.id
_entity.type
_entity.pdbx_description
1 polymer ?
#
loop_
_entity_poly.entity_id
_entity_poly.type
_entity_poly.pdbx_seq_one_letter_code
_entity_poly.pdbx_strand_id
1 'polypeptide(L)'
;NAFAIAVSKGLQYGVPLDEFVDTFTFTRFEPQGIVEGHPNIKLSTSVIDYVFRVIGMEYLGRTDFVQIQPVIDNGDGHEQTPSKSALAQRVESPVRSEPITPDKVFEIRPGSDGRTA
;
A
#
# COMPACT_ATOMS: atom_id res chain seq x y z
N ASN A 1 -24.04 -13.14 2.00
CA ASN A 1 -22.72 -13.24 2.65
C ASN A 1 -21.61 -13.63 1.64
N ALA A 2 -21.69 -13.21 0.36
CA ALA A 2 -20.85 -13.75 -0.69
C ALA A 2 -19.33 -13.59 -0.43
N PHE A 3 -18.96 -12.46 0.18
CA PHE A 3 -17.57 -12.18 0.58
C PHE A 3 -16.99 -13.24 1.54
N ALA A 4 -17.70 -13.56 2.63
CA ALA A 4 -17.23 -14.56 3.59
C ALA A 4 -17.06 -15.94 2.95
N ILE A 5 -17.95 -16.31 2.02
CA ILE A 5 -17.84 -17.57 1.26
C ILE A 5 -16.59 -17.55 0.36
N ALA A 6 -16.35 -16.45 -0.36
CA ALA A 6 -15.20 -16.31 -1.24
C ALA A 6 -13.87 -16.40 -0.46
N VAL A 7 -13.76 -15.69 0.67
CA VAL A 7 -12.57 -15.77 1.55
C VAL A 7 -12.39 -17.18 2.09
N SER A 8 -13.46 -17.81 2.59
CA SER A 8 -13.39 -19.18 3.11
C SER A 8 -12.92 -20.16 2.04
N LYS A 9 -13.44 -20.05 0.82
CA LYS A 9 -13.05 -20.90 -0.30
C LYS A 9 -11.61 -20.63 -0.74
N GLY A 10 -11.20 -19.37 -0.84
CA GLY A 10 -9.82 -19.01 -1.19
C GLY A 10 -8.79 -19.59 -0.23
N LEU A 11 -9.03 -19.43 1.09
CA LEU A 11 -8.15 -20.02 2.12
C LEU A 11 -8.11 -21.55 2.05
N GLN A 12 -9.25 -22.21 1.74
CA GLN A 12 -9.32 -23.67 1.58
C GLN A 12 -8.60 -24.20 0.33
N TYR A 13 -8.51 -23.40 -0.74
CA TYR A 13 -7.96 -23.81 -2.04
C TYR A 13 -6.57 -23.22 -2.35
N GLY A 14 -5.84 -22.77 -1.32
CA GLY A 14 -4.41 -22.49 -1.42
C GLY A 14 -4.03 -21.02 -1.57
N VAL A 15 -4.96 -20.07 -1.40
CA VAL A 15 -4.59 -18.66 -1.23
C VAL A 15 -4.15 -18.45 0.21
N PRO A 16 -2.91 -17.99 0.46
CA PRO A 16 -2.41 -17.83 1.81
C PRO A 16 -3.02 -16.60 2.47
N LEU A 17 -3.03 -16.59 3.82
CA LEU A 17 -3.70 -15.53 4.59
C LEU A 17 -3.02 -14.17 4.44
N ASP A 18 -1.69 -14.13 4.35
CA ASP A 18 -0.90 -12.91 4.16
C ASP A 18 -1.28 -12.17 2.88
N GLU A 19 -1.48 -12.90 1.78
CA GLU A 19 -1.93 -12.33 0.50
C GLU A 19 -3.30 -11.64 0.64
N PHE A 20 -4.23 -12.24 1.40
CA PHE A 20 -5.51 -11.62 1.70
C PHE A 20 -5.36 -10.36 2.54
N VAL A 21 -4.51 -10.40 3.57
CA VAL A 21 -4.24 -9.22 4.42
C VAL A 21 -3.66 -8.09 3.59
N ASP A 22 -2.67 -8.35 2.75
CA ASP A 22 -2.06 -7.32 1.90
C ASP A 22 -3.03 -6.76 0.86
N THR A 23 -3.90 -7.61 0.31
CA THR A 23 -4.89 -7.17 -0.69
C THR A 23 -5.99 -6.29 -0.10
N PHE A 24 -6.48 -6.64 1.09
CA PHE A 24 -7.70 -6.04 1.63
C PHE A 24 -7.47 -4.97 2.70
N THR A 25 -6.26 -4.88 3.27
CA THR A 25 -5.91 -3.78 4.16
C THR A 25 -5.92 -2.44 3.42
N PHE A 26 -6.35 -1.39 4.11
CA PHE A 26 -6.54 -0.03 3.59
C PHE A 26 -7.53 0.11 2.43
N THR A 27 -8.25 -0.96 2.10
CA THR A 27 -9.32 -0.86 1.11
C THR A 27 -10.48 -0.03 1.66
N ARG A 28 -10.99 0.85 0.80
CA ARG A 28 -12.09 1.74 1.13
C ARG A 28 -13.40 1.12 0.68
N PHE A 29 -14.26 0.87 1.64
CA PHE A 29 -15.65 0.51 1.45
C PHE A 29 -16.45 1.24 2.52
N GLU A 30 -17.56 1.84 2.12
CA GLU A 30 -18.51 2.42 3.07
C GLU A 30 -19.20 1.28 3.86
N PRO A 31 -19.39 1.41 5.18
CA PRO A 31 -19.07 2.54 6.05
C PRO A 31 -17.61 2.55 6.54
N GLN A 32 -17.08 3.75 6.75
CA GLN A 32 -15.79 4.02 7.40
C GLN A 32 -16.01 4.77 8.72
N GLY A 33 -15.11 4.60 9.69
CA GLY A 33 -15.27 5.29 10.97
C GLY A 33 -14.40 4.76 12.11
N ILE A 34 -14.68 5.30 13.29
CA ILE A 34 -14.01 4.95 14.54
C ILE A 34 -14.40 3.52 14.91
N VAL A 35 -13.41 2.74 15.31
CA VAL A 35 -13.58 1.39 15.83
C VAL A 35 -13.63 1.48 17.35
N GLU A 36 -14.73 1.02 17.92
CA GLU A 36 -14.92 0.92 19.37
C GLU A 36 -14.47 -0.46 19.87
N GLY A 37 -13.88 -0.51 21.07
CA GLY A 37 -13.54 -1.77 21.74
C GLY A 37 -12.19 -2.41 21.36
N HIS A 38 -11.58 -2.08 20.22
CA HIS A 38 -10.26 -2.63 19.86
C HIS A 38 -9.09 -1.78 20.41
N PRO A 39 -8.06 -2.36 21.05
CA PRO A 39 -6.93 -1.61 21.59
C PRO A 39 -6.02 -1.00 20.52
N ASN A 40 -5.70 -1.75 19.46
CA ASN A 40 -4.70 -1.35 18.45
C ASN A 40 -5.26 -0.60 17.23
N ILE A 41 -6.50 -0.88 16.83
CA ILE A 41 -7.14 -0.32 15.64
C ILE A 41 -8.25 0.63 16.09
N LYS A 42 -8.07 1.95 15.89
CA LYS A 42 -9.02 2.99 16.34
C LYS A 42 -9.85 3.59 15.21
N LEU A 43 -9.36 3.50 13.99
CA LEU A 43 -10.05 3.99 12.80
C LEU A 43 -9.90 2.94 11.69
N SER A 44 -10.99 2.64 10.99
CA SER A 44 -10.93 1.76 9.83
C SER A 44 -11.53 2.44 8.61
N THR A 45 -10.95 2.16 7.44
CA THR A 45 -11.45 2.66 6.16
C THR A 45 -12.56 1.78 5.59
N SER A 46 -12.81 0.62 6.20
CA SER A 46 -13.98 -0.23 5.96
C SER A 46 -14.13 -1.32 7.02
N VAL A 47 -15.26 -2.02 7.04
CA VAL A 47 -15.43 -3.25 7.84
C VAL A 47 -14.46 -4.36 7.38
N ILE A 48 -14.23 -4.46 6.06
CA ILE A 48 -13.34 -5.47 5.48
C ILE A 48 -11.88 -5.20 5.88
N ASP A 49 -11.45 -3.94 5.76
CA ASP A 49 -10.13 -3.47 6.22
C ASP A 49 -9.93 -3.81 7.70
N TYR A 50 -10.92 -3.51 8.55
CA TYR A 50 -10.84 -3.82 9.97
C TYR A 50 -10.62 -5.32 10.23
N VAL A 51 -11.43 -6.18 9.60
CA VAL A 51 -11.33 -7.64 9.76
C VAL A 51 -9.95 -8.14 9.35
N PHE A 52 -9.43 -7.70 8.20
CA PHE A 52 -8.13 -8.16 7.72
C PHE A 52 -6.95 -7.63 8.55
N ARG A 53 -7.03 -6.41 9.09
CA ARG A 53 -6.03 -5.92 10.04
C ARG A 53 -6.04 -6.70 11.35
N VAL A 54 -7.22 -7.06 11.87
CA VAL A 54 -7.32 -7.85 13.10
C VAL A 54 -6.71 -9.24 12.87
N ILE A 55 -7.13 -9.94 11.81
CA ILE A 55 -6.60 -11.30 11.59
C ILE A 55 -5.12 -11.30 11.20
N GLY A 56 -4.63 -10.27 10.49
CA GLY A 56 -3.20 -10.12 10.22
C GLY A 56 -2.39 -9.91 11.49
N MET A 57 -2.90 -9.13 12.45
CA MET A 57 -2.26 -8.94 13.74
C MET A 57 -2.28 -10.20 14.60
N GLU A 58 -3.45 -10.81 14.75
CA GLU A 58 -3.64 -11.95 15.66
C GLU A 58 -3.02 -13.25 15.13
N TYR A 59 -3.10 -13.52 13.82
CA TYR A 59 -2.62 -14.78 13.25
C TYR A 59 -1.23 -14.69 12.60
N LEU A 60 -0.84 -13.54 12.05
CA LEU A 60 0.48 -13.36 11.42
C LEU A 60 1.46 -12.57 12.31
N GLY A 61 1.01 -12.02 13.44
CA GLY A 61 1.84 -11.17 14.30
C GLY A 61 2.23 -9.83 13.65
N ARG A 62 1.57 -9.46 12.55
CA ARG A 62 1.90 -8.27 11.78
C ARG A 62 1.28 -7.02 12.41
N THR A 63 2.10 -5.99 12.55
CA THR A 63 1.71 -4.73 13.22
C THR A 63 1.96 -3.51 12.34
N ASP A 64 2.26 -3.71 11.05
CA ASP A 64 2.53 -2.65 10.08
C ASP A 64 1.29 -1.79 9.77
N PHE A 65 0.09 -2.32 10.00
CA PHE A 65 -1.18 -1.67 9.69
C PHE A 65 -1.97 -1.15 10.91
N VAL A 66 -1.45 -1.32 12.14
CA VAL A 66 -2.12 -0.83 13.35
C VAL A 66 -1.75 0.62 13.65
N GLN A 67 -2.69 1.40 14.21
CA GLN A 67 -2.37 2.76 14.65
C GLN A 67 -1.64 2.77 15.99
N ILE A 68 -2.01 1.87 16.89
CA ILE A 68 -1.41 1.73 18.21
C ILE A 68 -0.69 0.38 18.23
N GLN A 69 0.63 0.40 18.33
CA GLN A 69 1.44 -0.81 18.39
C GLN A 69 1.07 -1.62 19.66
N PRO A 70 0.83 -2.94 19.54
CA PRO A 70 0.59 -3.78 20.70
C PRO A 70 1.85 -3.83 21.57
N VAL A 71 1.64 -3.78 22.89
CA VAL A 71 2.71 -4.07 23.84
C VAL A 71 2.87 -5.58 23.86
N ILE A 72 3.84 -6.07 23.10
CA ILE A 72 4.24 -7.47 23.10
C ILE A 72 5.08 -7.70 24.36
N ASP A 73 4.48 -8.32 25.38
CA ASP A 73 5.19 -8.85 26.55
C ASP A 73 5.90 -10.14 26.12
N ASN A 74 7.04 -9.98 25.45
CA ASN A 74 7.86 -11.10 25.04
C ASN A 74 8.62 -11.58 26.27
N GLY A 75 8.16 -12.67 26.88
CA GLY A 75 8.86 -13.39 27.94
C GLY A 75 10.22 -13.99 27.54
N ASP A 76 10.73 -13.69 26.34
CA ASP A 76 12.04 -14.10 25.83
C ASP A 76 12.69 -12.92 25.07
N GLY A 77 13.89 -12.53 25.50
CA GLY A 77 14.56 -11.27 25.19
C GLY A 77 15.13 -11.14 23.76
N HIS A 78 14.28 -11.10 22.74
CA HIS A 78 14.63 -10.53 21.45
C HIS A 78 13.92 -9.18 21.24
N GLU A 79 14.61 -8.13 21.68
CA GLU A 79 14.31 -6.74 21.39
C GLU A 79 14.36 -6.50 19.86
N GLN A 80 13.21 -6.61 19.20
CA GLN A 80 13.02 -5.98 17.91
C GLN A 80 12.44 -4.59 18.18
N THR A 81 13.32 -3.62 18.40
CA THR A 81 12.97 -2.20 18.31
C THR A 81 12.34 -1.94 16.93
N PRO A 82 11.08 -1.49 16.83
CA PRO A 82 10.51 -1.18 15.54
C PRO A 82 11.12 0.13 15.03
N SER A 83 11.84 -0.01 13.92
CA SER A 83 12.43 1.05 13.12
C SER A 83 11.37 2.11 12.79
N LYS A 84 11.54 3.31 13.35
CA LYS A 84 10.80 4.53 12.98
C LYS A 84 11.22 5.07 11.60
N SER A 85 11.14 4.28 10.52
CA SER A 85 11.74 4.72 9.24
C SER A 85 11.00 4.32 7.95
N ALA A 86 9.68 4.43 7.87
CA ALA A 86 9.00 4.27 6.57
C ALA A 86 7.94 5.32 6.21
N LEU A 87 7.60 6.27 7.10
CA LEU A 87 6.58 7.31 6.79
C LEU A 87 7.14 8.74 6.63
N ALA A 88 8.43 8.87 6.25
CA ALA A 88 9.06 10.17 5.99
C ALA A 88 9.67 10.29 4.57
N GLN A 89 9.33 9.39 3.64
CA GLN A 89 9.76 9.49 2.25
C GLN A 89 8.57 9.60 1.29
N ARG A 90 7.62 10.49 1.63
CA ARG A 90 6.84 11.16 0.59
C ARG A 90 7.72 12.26 0.04
N VAL A 91 8.63 11.85 -0.87
CA VAL A 91 9.37 12.76 -1.73
C VAL A 91 8.35 13.64 -2.42
N GLU A 92 8.32 14.88 -1.98
CA GLU A 92 7.74 16.00 -2.69
C GLU A 92 8.55 16.12 -3.98
N SER A 93 8.05 15.53 -5.07
CA SER A 93 8.58 15.81 -6.40
C SER A 93 8.11 17.23 -6.77
N PRO A 94 8.99 18.24 -6.92
CA PRO A 94 8.57 19.46 -7.58
C PRO A 94 8.38 19.10 -9.05
N VAL A 95 7.12 19.02 -9.51
CA VAL A 95 6.83 19.06 -10.95
C VAL A 95 7.26 20.45 -11.41
N ARG A 96 8.47 20.53 -11.93
CA ARG A 96 9.04 21.69 -12.59
C ARG A 96 8.17 22.01 -13.80
N SER A 97 7.35 23.05 -13.69
CA SER A 97 6.63 23.63 -14.82
C SER A 97 7.63 24.34 -15.72
N GLU A 98 8.15 23.65 -16.74
CA GLU A 98 8.83 24.32 -17.84
C GLU A 98 7.79 24.84 -18.84
N PRO A 99 7.81 26.14 -19.20
CA PRO A 99 6.88 26.69 -20.18
C PRO A 99 7.15 26.13 -21.57
N ILE A 100 6.09 25.76 -22.27
CA ILE A 100 6.13 25.32 -23.67
C ILE A 100 6.34 26.58 -24.53
N THR A 101 7.56 26.86 -24.97
CA THR A 101 7.81 27.87 -26.01
C THR A 101 7.70 27.23 -27.39
N PRO A 102 6.84 27.74 -28.28
CA PRO A 102 6.64 27.16 -29.61
C PRO A 102 7.58 27.82 -30.60
N ASP A 103 8.87 27.48 -30.63
CA ASP A 103 9.76 27.95 -31.72
C ASP A 103 11.04 27.14 -31.82
N LYS A 104 10.98 25.98 -32.49
CA LYS A 104 12.02 25.45 -33.38
C LYS A 104 11.38 24.51 -34.40
N VAL A 105 10.69 25.09 -35.39
CA VAL A 105 10.52 24.44 -36.69
C VAL A 105 11.91 24.44 -37.33
N PHE A 106 12.67 23.37 -37.14
CA PHE A 106 13.91 23.18 -37.88
C PHE A 106 13.58 22.50 -39.20
N GLU A 107 13.77 23.30 -40.26
CA GLU A 107 13.59 23.01 -41.68
C GLU A 107 14.10 21.63 -42.11
N ILE A 108 13.23 20.91 -42.81
CA ILE A 108 13.62 19.81 -43.69
C ILE A 108 14.14 20.45 -44.97
N ARG A 109 15.45 20.36 -45.26
CA ARG A 109 15.99 20.70 -46.60
C ARG A 109 16.11 19.42 -47.44
N PRO A 110 15.59 19.40 -48.68
CA PRO A 110 15.58 18.21 -49.52
C PRO A 110 16.93 17.97 -50.21
N GLY A 111 17.20 16.72 -50.57
CA GLY A 111 18.49 16.24 -51.08
C GLY A 111 18.87 16.70 -52.49
N SER A 112 20.12 16.45 -52.86
CA SER A 112 20.57 16.21 -54.24
C SER A 112 22.03 15.71 -54.27
N ASP A 113 22.18 14.48 -54.76
CA ASP A 113 23.13 14.00 -55.75
C ASP A 113 24.63 14.41 -55.73
N GLY A 114 25.49 13.39 -55.64
CA GLY A 114 26.36 13.05 -56.77
C GLY A 114 27.84 13.50 -56.75
N ARG A 115 28.71 12.49 -56.92
CA ARG A 115 29.97 12.45 -57.69
C ARG A 115 31.31 12.91 -57.08
N THR A 116 32.28 12.00 -57.24
CA THR A 116 33.71 12.18 -57.61
C THR A 116 34.63 12.80 -56.56
N ALA A 117 35.87 12.36 -56.35
CA ALA A 117 36.77 11.46 -57.08
C ALA A 117 37.68 10.70 -56.08
#